data_AF-A0A1G4IHA9-F1
#
_entry.id   AF-A0A1G4IHA9-F1
#
_cell.length_a   1.000
_cell.length_b   1.000
_cell.length_c   1.000
_cell.angle_alpha   90.00
_cell.angle_beta   90.00
_cell.angle_gamma   90.00
#
_symmetry.space_group_name_H-M   'P 1'
#
loop_
_entity.id
_entity.type
_entity.pdbx_description
1 polymer ?
#
loop_
_entity_poly.entity_id
_entity_poly.type
_entity_poly.pdbx_seq_one_letter_code
_entity_poly.pdbx_strand_id
1 'polypeptide(L)'
;MEKWFPGRTLQNATLDPAQAPLYQYTEVSTKRMKDARERFVSLKAGVEDALKYSFVGECTNFDEVVSRMTKESWIELRNTLFQISSRASLRRKKGAVRAMKYILSTNVGEHVPKSSILRHWNEYLLIHGPEQGFQPTLSLFVWVESAGITALFTAVVSRALKLFKQGKKPMAYSFYDAQEEAEPSCCVEAATSEEDECVDSGEVLSCEGSVEKSAKESEPIAVGTGEGNDNNLVRPPSLVERLPRLGGCSEDVISLLSFLRVLMPVDYLDEDGRMIGRSAGYGVWLYACLTAVDTPFDPDLDRLVHEFFRTCCLQLRVLGEAHNVRGDDRGAILKVFPSRKDDPPQSSQYNSLGDVRKEDVLALHTIIVVLAKLFRLNGNRLVPL
;
A
#
# COMPACT_ATOMS: atom_id res chain seq x y z
N MET A 1 -41.36 -11.59 -8.75
CA MET A 1 -40.30 -11.31 -7.76
C MET A 1 -38.96 -11.53 -8.42
N GLU A 2 -38.51 -10.52 -9.17
CA GLU A 2 -37.16 -10.49 -9.73
C GLU A 2 -36.17 -10.27 -8.59
N LYS A 3 -35.22 -11.20 -8.43
CA LYS A 3 -34.17 -11.09 -7.42
C LYS A 3 -33.34 -9.85 -7.75
N TRP A 4 -33.35 -8.87 -6.85
CA TRP A 4 -32.54 -7.63 -6.86
C TRP A 4 -31.01 -7.81 -6.93
N PHE A 5 -30.52 -9.03 -7.14
CA PHE A 5 -29.10 -9.31 -7.41
C PHE A 5 -28.99 -10.20 -8.64
N PRO A 6 -28.29 -9.77 -9.71
CA PRO A 6 -28.08 -10.63 -10.86
C PRO A 6 -27.16 -11.78 -10.41
N GLY A 7 -27.71 -12.98 -10.20
CA GLY A 7 -26.94 -14.17 -9.79
C GLY A 7 -25.79 -14.53 -10.75
N ARG A 8 -25.81 -14.01 -11.98
CA ARG A 8 -24.73 -14.15 -12.97
C ARG A 8 -23.45 -13.37 -12.60
N THR A 9 -23.55 -12.19 -11.98
CA THR A 9 -22.34 -11.42 -11.61
C THR A 9 -21.60 -12.04 -10.42
N LEU A 10 -22.31 -12.70 -9.50
CA LEU A 10 -21.71 -13.44 -8.39
C LEU A 10 -21.10 -14.77 -8.85
N GLN A 11 -21.77 -15.53 -9.74
CA GLN A 11 -21.19 -16.75 -10.33
C GLN A 11 -19.90 -16.44 -11.12
N ASN A 12 -19.85 -15.30 -11.81
CA ASN A 12 -18.65 -14.85 -12.51
C ASN A 12 -17.51 -14.39 -11.58
N ALA A 13 -17.77 -14.17 -10.29
CA ALA A 13 -16.75 -13.77 -9.32
C ALA A 13 -16.30 -14.92 -8.41
N THR A 14 -16.98 -16.07 -8.47
CA THR A 14 -16.66 -17.25 -7.66
C THR A 14 -15.49 -18.02 -8.27
N LEU A 15 -14.53 -18.40 -7.43
CA LEU A 15 -13.40 -19.23 -7.83
C LEU A 15 -13.80 -20.70 -7.91
N ASP A 16 -13.37 -21.35 -8.99
CA ASP A 16 -13.37 -22.80 -9.11
C ASP A 16 -12.47 -23.41 -8.01
N PRO A 17 -12.83 -24.56 -7.40
CA PRO A 17 -12.00 -25.20 -6.38
C PRO A 17 -10.54 -25.39 -6.81
N ALA A 18 -10.28 -25.73 -8.07
CA ALA A 18 -8.94 -25.91 -8.62
C ALA A 18 -8.08 -24.62 -8.60
N GLN A 19 -8.74 -23.47 -8.63
CA GLN A 19 -8.12 -22.14 -8.60
C GLN A 19 -7.99 -21.61 -7.16
N ALA A 20 -8.77 -22.16 -6.22
CA ALA A 20 -8.78 -21.76 -4.84
C ALA A 20 -7.49 -22.16 -4.08
N PRO A 21 -7.13 -21.43 -3.00
CA PRO A 21 -6.01 -21.80 -2.14
C PRO A 21 -6.19 -23.19 -1.50
N LEU A 22 -5.07 -23.90 -1.29
CA LEU A 22 -5.05 -25.12 -0.49
C LEU A 22 -5.49 -24.83 0.96
N TYR A 23 -6.15 -25.80 1.60
CA TYR A 23 -6.56 -25.67 3.01
C TYR A 23 -5.38 -25.41 3.94
N GLN A 24 -4.32 -26.21 3.81
CA GLN A 24 -3.09 -26.02 4.61
C GLN A 24 -2.48 -24.64 4.38
N TYR A 25 -2.51 -24.13 3.14
CA TYR A 25 -2.02 -22.79 2.84
C TYR A 25 -2.87 -21.70 3.50
N THR A 26 -4.19 -21.89 3.53
CA THR A 26 -5.15 -21.00 4.18
C THR A 26 -4.88 -20.91 5.68
N GLU A 27 -4.72 -22.05 6.36
CA GLU A 27 -4.41 -22.12 7.79
C GLU A 27 -3.07 -21.47 8.12
N VAL A 28 -2.02 -21.79 7.34
CA VAL A 28 -0.69 -21.22 7.56
C VAL A 28 -0.70 -19.71 7.34
N SER A 29 -1.36 -19.22 6.30
CA SER A 29 -1.41 -17.78 5.98
C SER A 29 -2.20 -16.98 7.02
N THR A 30 -3.34 -17.53 7.48
CA THR A 30 -4.15 -16.90 8.53
C THR A 30 -3.39 -16.86 9.86
N LYS A 31 -2.72 -17.96 10.25
CA LYS A 31 -1.90 -18.00 11.46
C LYS A 31 -0.76 -16.98 11.38
N ARG A 32 0.01 -16.97 10.29
CA ARG A 32 1.12 -16.01 10.10
C ARG A 32 0.67 -14.56 10.23
N MET A 33 -0.48 -14.21 9.64
CA MET A 33 -1.00 -12.85 9.71
C MET A 33 -1.50 -12.50 11.10
N LYS A 34 -2.14 -13.42 11.83
CA LYS A 34 -2.51 -13.21 13.25
C LYS A 34 -1.27 -12.97 14.11
N ASP A 35 -0.27 -13.84 14.00
CA ASP A 35 1.00 -13.69 14.73
C ASP A 35 1.68 -12.36 14.41
N ALA A 36 1.65 -11.91 13.14
CA ALA A 36 2.18 -10.63 12.72
C ALA A 36 1.42 -9.44 13.32
N ARG A 37 0.07 -9.48 13.30
CA ARG A 37 -0.78 -8.46 13.92
C ARG A 37 -0.56 -8.38 15.43
N GLU A 38 -0.50 -9.52 16.12
CA GLU A 38 -0.24 -9.57 17.57
C GLU A 38 1.13 -8.98 17.93
N ARG A 39 2.17 -9.32 17.16
CA ARG A 39 3.51 -8.73 17.32
C ARG A 39 3.51 -7.23 17.05
N PHE A 40 2.81 -6.78 16.02
CA PHE A 40 2.70 -5.37 15.69
C PHE A 40 2.01 -4.58 16.82
N VAL A 41 0.86 -5.07 17.31
CA VAL A 41 0.13 -4.45 18.43
C VAL A 41 1.00 -4.41 19.68
N SER A 42 1.69 -5.50 20.01
CA SER A 42 2.60 -5.55 21.17
C SER A 42 3.74 -4.55 21.04
N LEU A 43 4.32 -4.43 19.85
CA LEU A 43 5.39 -3.48 19.57
C LEU A 43 4.90 -2.03 19.68
N LYS A 44 3.75 -1.71 19.07
CA LYS A 44 3.16 -0.38 19.10
C LYS A 44 2.80 0.04 20.52
N ALA A 45 2.11 -0.81 21.26
CA ALA A 45 1.77 -0.57 22.67
C ALA A 45 3.04 -0.36 23.52
N GLY A 46 4.07 -1.17 23.32
CA GLY A 46 5.34 -1.00 24.03
C GLY A 46 6.04 0.33 23.71
N VAL A 47 6.02 0.77 22.45
CA VAL A 47 6.57 2.08 22.06
C VAL A 47 5.73 3.22 22.65
N GLU A 48 4.41 3.14 22.59
CA GLU A 48 3.50 4.12 23.22
C GLU A 48 3.72 4.22 24.73
N ASP A 49 3.87 3.08 25.42
CA ASP A 49 4.17 3.04 26.86
C ASP A 49 5.55 3.62 27.16
N ALA A 50 6.56 3.35 26.33
CA ALA A 50 7.87 3.96 26.48
C ALA A 50 7.83 5.50 26.28
N LEU A 51 6.95 6.01 25.42
CA LEU A 51 6.78 7.43 25.13
C LEU A 51 5.98 8.20 26.19
N LYS A 52 5.09 7.52 26.94
CA LYS A 52 4.34 8.14 28.06
C LYS A 52 5.27 8.67 29.17
N TYR A 53 6.51 8.22 29.23
CA TYR A 53 7.53 8.78 30.12
C TYR A 53 8.01 10.14 29.57
N SER A 54 7.27 11.19 29.92
CA SER A 54 7.37 12.60 29.49
C SER A 54 8.74 13.28 29.61
N PHE A 55 9.74 12.64 30.22
CA PHE A 55 11.09 13.20 30.35
C PHE A 55 11.88 13.27 29.04
N VAL A 56 11.38 12.65 27.98
CA VAL A 56 12.17 12.36 26.78
C VAL A 56 11.88 13.33 25.62
N GLY A 57 10.71 13.96 25.58
CA GLY A 57 10.34 14.94 24.56
C GLY A 57 10.86 16.35 24.81
N GLU A 58 11.13 16.70 26.06
CA GLU A 58 11.52 18.06 26.48
C GLU A 58 13.03 18.25 26.67
N CYS A 59 13.79 17.15 26.77
CA CYS A 59 15.21 17.22 27.07
C CYS A 59 16.05 17.12 25.79
N THR A 60 16.74 18.20 25.46
CA THR A 60 17.73 18.24 24.37
C THR A 60 19.00 17.45 24.72
N ASN A 61 19.25 17.20 26.02
CA ASN A 61 20.40 16.46 26.51
C ASN A 61 20.01 15.23 27.35
N PHE A 62 20.68 14.11 27.07
CA PHE A 62 20.39 12.80 27.65
C PHE A 62 20.85 12.65 29.11
N ASP A 63 21.89 13.38 29.51
CA ASP A 63 22.31 13.41 30.91
C ASP A 63 21.24 14.06 31.81
N GLU A 64 20.42 14.95 31.23
CA GLU A 64 19.30 15.60 31.89
C GLU A 64 18.09 14.65 32.06
N VAL A 65 17.84 13.80 31.06
CA VAL A 65 16.85 12.71 31.17
C VAL A 65 17.25 11.74 32.29
N VAL A 66 18.53 11.36 32.35
CA VAL A 66 19.03 10.40 33.36
C VAL A 66 19.02 11.01 34.76
N SER A 67 19.24 12.32 34.91
CA SER A 67 19.24 13.03 36.20
C SER A 67 17.83 13.28 36.73
N ARG A 68 16.87 13.60 35.85
CA ARG A 68 15.45 13.79 36.22
C ARG A 68 14.71 12.46 36.44
N MET A 69 15.22 11.36 35.90
CA MET A 69 14.60 10.03 36.01
C MET A 69 14.73 9.44 37.43
N THR A 70 13.60 9.41 38.13
CA THR A 70 13.43 8.76 39.44
C THR A 70 13.71 7.25 39.38
N LYS A 71 13.91 6.62 40.55
CA LYS A 71 14.16 5.17 40.63
C LYS A 71 12.96 4.35 40.16
N GLU A 72 11.74 4.82 40.43
CA GLU A 72 10.49 4.16 40.02
C GLU A 72 10.27 4.27 38.51
N SER A 73 10.37 5.48 37.94
CA SER A 73 10.27 5.68 36.48
C SER A 73 11.32 4.87 35.70
N TRP A 74 12.52 4.70 36.25
CA TRP A 74 13.52 3.80 35.68
C TRP A 74 13.10 2.33 35.69
N ILE A 75 12.55 1.82 36.80
CA ILE A 75 12.09 0.43 36.91
C ILE A 75 11.01 0.17 35.87
N GLU A 76 10.08 1.11 35.73
CA GLU A 76 8.97 0.98 34.82
C GLU A 76 9.42 1.07 33.35
N LEU A 77 10.22 2.08 32.96
CA LEU A 77 10.80 2.15 31.60
C LEU A 77 11.60 0.89 31.25
N ARG A 78 12.36 0.37 32.22
CA ARG A 78 13.10 -0.88 32.04
C ARG A 78 12.12 -2.03 31.76
N ASN A 79 11.05 -2.14 32.55
CA ASN A 79 10.07 -3.23 32.41
C ASN A 79 9.32 -3.14 31.08
N THR A 80 8.92 -1.94 30.65
CA THR A 80 8.27 -1.72 29.34
C THR A 80 9.23 -2.06 28.19
N LEU A 81 10.49 -1.61 28.24
CA LEU A 81 11.49 -1.99 27.24
C LEU A 81 11.82 -3.49 27.25
N PHE A 82 11.70 -4.18 28.39
CA PHE A 82 11.85 -5.64 28.47
C PHE A 82 10.70 -6.39 27.80
N GLN A 83 9.49 -5.83 27.79
CA GLN A 83 8.36 -6.38 27.04
C GLN A 83 8.59 -6.25 25.54
N ILE A 84 9.25 -5.17 25.09
CA ILE A 84 9.60 -4.94 23.68
C ILE A 84 10.80 -5.78 23.24
N SER A 85 11.83 -5.92 24.09
CA SER A 85 13.03 -6.69 23.76
C SER A 85 13.64 -7.36 25.00
N SER A 86 13.98 -8.64 24.89
CA SER A 86 14.59 -9.41 25.98
C SER A 86 16.10 -9.16 26.16
N ARG A 87 16.61 -7.98 25.76
CA ARG A 87 18.05 -7.69 25.73
C ARG A 87 18.63 -7.51 27.13
N ALA A 88 19.70 -8.24 27.44
CA ALA A 88 20.42 -8.16 28.71
C ALA A 88 20.96 -6.74 29.02
N SER A 89 21.22 -5.93 27.99
CA SER A 89 21.65 -4.54 28.12
C SER A 89 20.63 -3.66 28.85
N LEU A 90 19.34 -3.98 28.80
CA LEU A 90 18.27 -3.23 29.45
C LEU A 90 18.28 -3.34 30.98
N ARG A 91 18.96 -4.36 31.56
CA ARG A 91 19.10 -4.49 33.02
C ARG A 91 19.79 -3.28 33.67
N ARG A 92 20.58 -2.53 32.90
CA ARG A 92 21.32 -1.34 33.35
C ARG A 92 20.58 -0.07 32.91
N LYS A 93 20.52 0.95 33.77
CA LYS A 93 19.96 2.29 33.44
C LYS A 93 20.47 2.82 32.11
N LYS A 94 21.80 2.88 31.92
CA LYS A 94 22.41 3.33 30.65
C LYS A 94 21.92 2.57 29.40
N GLY A 95 21.62 1.28 29.51
CA GLY A 95 21.17 0.48 28.39
C GLY A 95 19.69 0.70 28.05
N ALA A 96 18.84 0.84 29.07
CA ALA A 96 17.43 1.23 28.88
C ALA A 96 17.31 2.60 28.21
N VAL A 97 18.05 3.59 28.69
CA VAL A 97 17.98 4.94 28.10
C VAL A 97 18.57 4.95 26.67
N ARG A 98 19.63 4.17 26.38
CA ARG A 98 20.16 4.04 25.00
C ARG A 98 19.13 3.42 24.05
N ALA A 99 18.39 2.41 24.51
CA ALA A 99 17.31 1.83 23.73
C ALA A 99 16.18 2.85 23.49
N MET A 100 15.86 3.68 24.49
CA MET A 100 14.90 4.78 24.32
C MET A 100 15.36 5.80 23.27
N LYS A 101 16.63 6.24 23.32
CA LYS A 101 17.20 7.15 22.30
C LYS A 101 17.16 6.52 20.91
N TYR A 102 17.41 5.22 20.82
CA TYR A 102 17.29 4.49 19.56
C TYR A 102 15.83 4.50 19.05
N ILE A 103 14.84 4.21 19.91
CA ILE A 103 13.43 4.26 19.53
C ILE A 103 13.09 5.66 19.00
N LEU A 104 13.40 6.74 19.72
CA LEU A 104 13.16 8.11 19.24
C LEU A 104 13.88 8.44 17.94
N SER A 105 15.10 7.93 17.74
CA SER A 105 15.83 8.15 16.48
C SER A 105 15.18 7.43 15.30
N THR A 106 14.29 6.46 15.55
CA THR A 106 13.46 5.82 14.52
C THR A 106 12.14 6.55 14.28
N ASN A 107 11.92 7.71 14.91
CA ASN A 107 10.77 8.57 14.64
C ASN A 107 10.71 8.90 13.14
N VAL A 108 9.50 9.13 12.66
CA VAL A 108 9.24 9.24 11.25
C VAL A 108 9.88 10.51 10.67
N GLY A 109 10.38 10.41 9.44
CA GLY A 109 10.87 11.56 8.71
C GLY A 109 9.79 12.65 8.59
N GLU A 110 10.22 13.91 8.50
CA GLU A 110 9.34 15.09 8.48
C GLU A 110 8.23 15.03 7.41
N HIS A 111 8.45 14.24 6.36
CA HIS A 111 7.54 14.08 5.23
C HIS A 111 6.32 13.17 5.50
N VAL A 112 6.26 12.44 6.62
CA VAL A 112 5.11 11.57 6.89
C VAL A 112 3.93 12.37 7.45
N PRO A 113 2.72 12.24 6.85
CA PRO A 113 1.54 12.95 7.31
C PRO A 113 1.21 12.64 8.78
N LYS A 114 1.04 13.69 9.58
CA LYS A 114 0.55 13.58 10.97
C LYS A 114 -0.98 13.54 11.05
N SER A 115 -1.68 13.97 10.00
CA SER A 115 -3.15 13.97 9.97
C SER A 115 -3.72 12.77 9.23
N SER A 116 -4.96 12.39 9.57
CA SER A 116 -5.73 11.35 8.88
C SER A 116 -6.36 11.82 7.56
N ILE A 117 -5.96 12.98 7.04
CA ILE A 117 -6.51 13.55 5.81
C ILE A 117 -6.00 12.74 4.61
N LEU A 118 -6.93 12.11 3.89
CA LEU A 118 -6.65 11.23 2.76
C LEU A 118 -5.78 11.88 1.67
N ARG A 119 -5.94 13.19 1.45
CA ARG A 119 -5.14 13.95 0.48
C ARG A 119 -3.65 13.90 0.80
N HIS A 120 -3.25 14.11 2.06
CA HIS A 120 -1.84 14.11 2.45
C HIS A 120 -1.20 12.73 2.28
N TRP A 121 -1.96 11.65 2.55
CA TRP A 121 -1.49 10.29 2.30
C TRP A 121 -1.32 9.98 0.82
N ASN A 122 -2.18 10.52 -0.05
CA ASN A 122 -2.01 10.40 -1.49
C ASN A 122 -0.78 11.16 -2.02
N GLU A 123 -0.51 12.36 -1.48
CA GLU A 123 0.68 13.15 -1.79
C GLU A 123 1.95 12.44 -1.30
N TYR A 124 1.93 11.88 -0.08
CA TYR A 124 3.01 11.06 0.44
C TYR A 124 3.31 9.84 -0.45
N LEU A 125 2.29 9.08 -0.84
CA LEU A 125 2.45 7.90 -1.70
C LEU A 125 2.93 8.22 -3.12
N LEU A 126 2.73 9.45 -3.61
CA LEU A 126 3.28 9.87 -4.91
C LEU A 126 4.81 9.93 -4.89
N ILE A 127 5.39 10.27 -3.74
CA ILE A 127 6.82 10.54 -3.59
C ILE A 127 7.53 9.36 -2.91
N HIS A 128 6.92 8.80 -1.85
CA HIS A 128 7.50 7.77 -0.99
C HIS A 128 6.75 6.44 -1.06
N GLY A 129 5.92 6.26 -2.08
CA GLY A 129 5.06 5.10 -2.21
C GLY A 129 5.56 4.04 -3.19
N PRO A 130 4.68 3.06 -3.48
CA PRO A 130 4.98 1.92 -4.33
C PRO A 130 5.39 2.31 -5.76
N GLU A 131 4.79 3.38 -6.28
CA GLU A 131 5.02 3.90 -7.64
C GLU A 131 6.43 4.45 -7.86
N GLN A 132 7.19 4.68 -6.80
CA GLN A 132 8.57 5.15 -6.83
C GLN A 132 9.58 4.08 -6.37
N GLY A 133 9.10 2.87 -6.03
CA GLY A 133 9.96 1.78 -5.58
C GLY A 133 10.24 1.72 -4.07
N PHE A 134 9.55 2.52 -3.25
CA PHE A 134 9.77 2.53 -1.79
C PHE A 134 8.98 1.45 -1.04
N GLN A 135 9.63 0.82 -0.06
CA GLN A 135 9.01 -0.18 0.82
C GLN A 135 8.33 0.48 2.02
N PRO A 136 7.20 -0.08 2.49
CA PRO A 136 6.67 0.29 3.78
C PRO A 136 7.67 -0.11 4.88
N THR A 137 8.12 0.85 5.69
CA THR A 137 8.96 0.56 6.86
C THR A 137 8.12 0.23 8.08
N LEU A 138 8.64 -0.60 8.99
CA LEU A 138 7.96 -0.86 10.26
C LEU A 138 7.82 0.43 11.10
N SER A 139 8.83 1.31 11.05
CA SER A 139 8.79 2.59 11.76
C SER A 139 7.59 3.43 11.34
N LEU A 140 7.25 3.50 10.04
CA LEU A 140 6.07 4.20 9.56
C LEU A 140 4.82 3.81 10.34
N PHE A 141 4.51 2.51 10.46
CA PHE A 141 3.28 2.05 11.10
C PHE A 141 3.29 2.15 12.63
N VAL A 142 4.46 2.04 13.25
CA VAL A 142 4.60 2.13 14.72
C VAL A 142 4.27 3.54 15.22
N TRP A 143 4.70 4.56 14.47
CA TRP A 143 4.57 5.96 14.87
C TRP A 143 3.28 6.64 14.39
N VAL A 144 2.62 6.09 13.38
CA VAL A 144 1.37 6.65 12.85
C VAL A 144 0.18 6.21 13.71
N GLU A 145 -0.68 7.16 14.04
CA GLU A 145 -1.93 6.90 14.77
C GLU A 145 -2.84 5.95 13.99
N SER A 146 -3.73 5.24 14.70
CA SER A 146 -4.66 4.29 14.05
C SER A 146 -5.48 4.93 12.92
N ALA A 147 -6.00 6.14 13.12
CA ALA A 147 -6.73 6.87 12.08
C ALA A 147 -5.88 7.19 10.84
N GLY A 148 -4.58 7.47 11.04
CA GLY A 148 -3.62 7.67 9.95
C GLY A 148 -3.35 6.37 9.19
N ILE A 149 -3.24 5.22 9.89
CA ILE A 149 -3.07 3.90 9.26
C ILE A 149 -4.29 3.56 8.40
N THR A 150 -5.51 3.83 8.89
CA THR A 150 -6.75 3.62 8.12
C THR A 150 -6.76 4.51 6.87
N ALA A 151 -6.42 5.80 7.00
CA ALA A 151 -6.35 6.72 5.86
C ALA A 151 -5.28 6.30 4.83
N LEU A 152 -4.11 5.86 5.30
CA LEU A 152 -3.06 5.28 4.46
C LEU A 152 -3.58 4.05 3.71
N PHE A 153 -4.25 3.13 4.42
CA PHE A 153 -4.80 1.93 3.79
C PHE A 153 -5.85 2.26 2.72
N THR A 154 -6.74 3.22 3.00
CA THR A 154 -7.70 3.74 2.02
C THR A 154 -6.99 4.32 0.79
N ALA A 155 -5.93 5.11 0.99
CA ALA A 155 -5.15 5.67 -0.11
C ALA A 155 -4.49 4.57 -0.95
N VAL A 156 -3.87 3.57 -0.31
CA VAL A 156 -3.20 2.44 -0.99
C VAL A 156 -4.21 1.64 -1.82
N VAL A 157 -5.37 1.27 -1.27
CA VAL A 157 -6.40 0.49 -1.99
C VAL A 157 -6.99 1.31 -3.15
N SER A 158 -7.33 2.57 -2.91
CA SER A 158 -7.92 3.46 -3.92
C SER A 158 -6.96 3.67 -5.10
N ARG A 159 -5.68 3.93 -4.83
CA ARG A 159 -4.67 4.09 -5.89
C ARG A 159 -4.41 2.79 -6.64
N ALA A 160 -4.31 1.65 -5.95
CA ALA A 160 -4.14 0.35 -6.60
C ALA A 160 -5.27 0.07 -7.62
N LEU A 161 -6.52 0.31 -7.21
CA LEU A 161 -7.69 0.17 -8.08
C LEU A 161 -7.67 1.18 -9.23
N LYS A 162 -7.30 2.43 -8.97
CA LYS A 162 -7.21 3.48 -10.00
C LYS A 162 -6.19 3.13 -11.07
N LEU A 163 -4.97 2.74 -10.69
CA LEU A 163 -3.90 2.35 -11.61
C LEU A 163 -4.28 1.11 -12.41
N PHE A 164 -4.86 0.11 -11.75
CA PHE A 164 -5.38 -1.07 -12.41
C PHE A 164 -6.42 -0.70 -13.49
N LYS A 165 -7.35 0.20 -13.19
CA LYS A 165 -8.38 0.67 -14.16
C LYS A 165 -7.77 1.46 -15.31
N GLN A 166 -6.74 2.27 -15.07
CA GLN A 166 -6.01 3.01 -16.11
C GLN A 166 -5.24 2.09 -17.07
N GLY A 167 -4.75 0.95 -16.57
CA GLY A 167 -4.09 -0.08 -17.37
C GLY A 167 -5.03 -0.92 -18.24
N LYS A 168 -6.35 -0.70 -18.16
CA LYS A 168 -7.33 -1.32 -19.07
C LYS A 168 -7.42 -0.49 -20.34
N LYS A 169 -7.52 -1.16 -21.49
CA LYS A 169 -7.97 -0.46 -22.71
C LYS A 169 -9.36 0.10 -22.42
N PRO A 170 -9.66 1.36 -22.79
CA PRO A 170 -11.03 1.84 -22.73
C PRO A 170 -11.87 0.88 -23.54
N MET A 171 -12.95 0.34 -22.94
CA MET A 171 -13.96 -0.41 -23.70
C MET A 171 -14.31 0.48 -24.89
N ALA A 172 -14.09 -0.02 -26.11
CA ALA A 172 -14.61 0.66 -27.28
C ALA A 172 -16.12 0.77 -27.07
N TYR A 173 -16.60 1.99 -26.87
CA TYR A 173 -18.00 2.27 -26.68
C TYR A 173 -18.72 1.79 -27.95
N SER A 174 -19.34 0.61 -27.89
CA SER A 174 -20.14 0.10 -28.99
C SER A 174 -21.41 0.94 -29.01
N PHE A 175 -21.51 1.81 -30.00
CA PHE A 175 -22.63 2.72 -30.23
C PHE A 175 -23.99 1.98 -30.40
N TYR A 176 -23.99 0.64 -30.49
CA TYR A 176 -25.20 -0.18 -30.65
C TYR A 176 -25.94 -0.53 -29.35
N ASP A 177 -25.35 -0.31 -28.16
CA ASP A 177 -26.06 -0.51 -26.88
C ASP A 177 -26.72 0.78 -26.35
N ALA A 178 -26.63 1.89 -27.10
CA ALA A 178 -27.21 3.20 -26.74
C ALA A 178 -28.54 3.49 -27.45
N GLN A 179 -29.25 2.47 -27.92
CA GLN A 179 -30.52 2.61 -28.62
C GLN A 179 -31.72 2.24 -27.73
N GLU A 180 -31.71 2.72 -26.49
CA GLU A 180 -32.94 3.00 -25.73
C GLU A 180 -32.68 4.28 -24.94
N GLU A 181 -33.42 5.32 -25.29
CA GLU A 181 -33.45 6.67 -24.70
C GLU A 181 -32.44 7.72 -25.24
N ALA A 182 -32.68 8.17 -26.48
CA ALA A 182 -32.46 9.56 -26.87
C ALA A 182 -33.75 10.06 -27.54
N GLU A 183 -34.59 10.78 -26.79
CA GLU A 183 -34.77 12.25 -26.83
C GLU A 183 -35.87 12.71 -27.81
N PRO A 184 -36.48 13.88 -27.57
CA PRO A 184 -35.97 15.08 -28.26
C PRO A 184 -35.90 16.34 -27.37
N SER A 185 -34.71 16.95 -27.33
CA SER A 185 -34.40 18.26 -27.95
C SER A 185 -35.37 19.43 -27.69
N CYS A 186 -34.86 20.53 -27.12
CA CYS A 186 -34.45 21.75 -27.86
C CYS A 186 -34.10 22.88 -26.85
N CYS A 187 -33.29 23.91 -27.07
CA CYS A 187 -32.44 24.38 -28.15
C CYS A 187 -31.34 25.25 -27.48
N VAL A 188 -30.19 25.38 -28.13
CA VAL A 188 -29.13 26.34 -27.79
C VAL A 188 -29.40 27.65 -28.52
N GLU A 189 -29.29 28.80 -27.85
CA GLU A 189 -28.94 30.06 -28.52
C GLU A 189 -27.62 30.59 -27.97
N ALA A 190 -26.75 30.91 -28.92
CA ALA A 190 -25.41 31.46 -28.74
C ALA A 190 -25.47 32.98 -28.58
N ALA A 191 -24.54 33.55 -27.82
CA ALA A 191 -24.10 34.92 -28.05
C ALA A 191 -22.63 35.10 -27.62
N THR A 192 -21.93 35.81 -28.49
CA THR A 192 -20.51 36.16 -28.56
C THR A 192 -20.13 37.30 -27.60
N SER A 193 -18.83 37.32 -27.23
CA SER A 193 -17.94 38.46 -26.94
C SER A 193 -18.50 39.78 -26.38
N GLU A 194 -17.91 40.29 -25.29
CA GLU A 194 -17.09 41.52 -25.26
C GLU A 194 -16.56 41.82 -23.83
N GLU A 195 -15.53 42.67 -23.81
CA GLU A 195 -14.60 43.08 -22.75
C GLU A 195 -15.27 43.85 -21.60
N ASP A 196 -14.72 43.82 -20.37
CA ASP A 196 -14.30 45.05 -19.67
C ASP A 196 -13.54 44.83 -18.34
N GLU A 197 -12.72 45.83 -18.03
CA GLU A 197 -11.73 45.98 -16.96
C GLU A 197 -12.30 46.07 -15.52
N CYS A 198 -11.47 45.75 -14.52
CA CYS A 198 -11.07 46.64 -13.39
C CYS A 198 -10.88 45.98 -11.99
N VAL A 199 -9.62 46.04 -11.49
CA VAL A 199 -9.16 46.67 -10.22
C VAL A 199 -9.42 46.02 -8.83
N ASP A 200 -8.29 45.60 -8.19
CA ASP A 200 -7.85 45.78 -6.77
C ASP A 200 -8.67 45.11 -5.63
N SER A 201 -8.17 44.58 -4.50
CA SER A 201 -6.97 44.78 -3.67
C SER A 201 -6.85 43.53 -2.75
N GLY A 202 -5.68 42.99 -2.36
CA GLY A 202 -4.83 43.49 -1.28
C GLY A 202 -5.09 42.77 0.06
N GLU A 203 -4.17 41.90 0.53
CA GLU A 203 -3.53 42.02 1.86
C GLU A 203 -2.44 40.95 2.12
N VAL A 204 -1.41 41.41 2.83
CA VAL A 204 -0.09 40.81 3.08
C VAL A 204 0.09 40.67 4.59
N LEU A 205 0.57 39.53 5.10
CA LEU A 205 1.23 39.37 6.41
C LEU A 205 2.05 38.05 6.36
N SER A 206 3.38 37.96 6.19
CA SER A 206 4.60 38.59 6.73
C SER A 206 5.18 37.98 8.02
N CYS A 207 6.51 37.74 7.98
CA CYS A 207 7.53 37.48 9.01
C CYS A 207 7.70 36.02 9.50
N GLU A 208 8.73 35.28 9.07
CA GLU A 208 10.19 35.38 9.34
C GLU A 208 10.62 35.20 10.81
N GLY A 209 11.50 34.21 11.03
CA GLY A 209 12.29 33.99 12.25
C GLY A 209 13.37 32.93 12.00
N SER A 210 14.63 33.37 12.00
CA SER A 210 15.82 32.72 11.43
C SER A 210 16.54 31.70 12.35
N VAL A 211 16.99 30.61 11.72
CA VAL A 211 18.25 29.82 11.81
C VAL A 211 19.16 29.95 13.04
N GLU A 212 19.57 28.81 13.62
CA GLU A 212 21.02 28.48 13.76
C GLU A 212 21.33 26.97 13.92
N LYS A 213 22.43 26.58 13.25
CA LYS A 213 22.92 25.22 12.92
C LYS A 213 23.77 24.59 14.04
N SER A 214 23.79 23.26 14.10
CA SER A 214 25.06 22.52 14.30
C SER A 214 24.95 21.09 13.75
N ALA A 215 26.02 20.68 13.06
CA ALA A 215 26.12 19.57 12.13
C ALA A 215 26.78 18.29 12.70
N LYS A 216 26.82 17.27 11.83
CA LYS A 216 27.62 16.01 11.77
C LYS A 216 26.85 14.73 12.13
N GLU A 217 26.89 13.63 11.39
CA GLU A 217 27.52 13.23 10.12
C GLU A 217 26.93 11.85 9.79
N SER A 218 26.34 11.65 8.62
CA SER A 218 26.29 10.36 7.91
C SER A 218 25.90 10.63 6.46
N GLU A 219 26.82 10.31 5.56
CA GLU A 219 26.86 10.68 4.14
C GLU A 219 25.57 10.31 3.37
N PRO A 220 24.99 11.24 2.59
CA PRO A 220 24.12 10.89 1.49
C PRO A 220 24.93 10.73 0.20
N ILE A 221 24.57 9.71 -0.57
CA ILE A 221 25.00 9.51 -1.96
C ILE A 221 24.65 10.78 -2.75
N ALA A 222 25.66 11.32 -3.43
CA ALA A 222 25.60 12.59 -4.16
C ALA A 222 24.46 12.60 -5.19
N VAL A 223 23.50 13.51 -5.00
CA VAL A 223 22.63 14.01 -6.07
C VAL A 223 23.01 15.47 -6.27
N GLY A 224 23.36 15.80 -7.51
CA GLY A 224 23.93 17.10 -7.90
C GLY A 224 23.08 18.27 -7.43
N THR A 225 23.77 19.24 -6.82
CA THR A 225 23.28 20.56 -6.45
C THR A 225 22.86 21.36 -7.69
N GLY A 226 21.61 21.78 -7.71
CA GLY A 226 21.12 22.95 -8.42
C GLY A 226 20.20 23.72 -7.48
N GLU A 227 20.68 24.84 -6.94
CA GLU A 227 19.86 25.82 -6.23
C GLU A 227 18.92 26.51 -7.22
N GLY A 228 17.61 26.56 -6.90
CA GLY A 228 16.65 27.35 -7.67
C GLY A 228 15.19 26.97 -7.44
N ASN A 229 14.50 27.81 -6.65
CA ASN A 229 13.05 28.02 -6.60
C ASN A 229 12.13 26.88 -6.13
N ASP A 230 11.46 27.12 -5.00
CA ASP A 230 10.29 26.40 -4.55
C ASP A 230 9.12 26.48 -5.55
N ASN A 231 8.29 25.43 -5.56
CA ASN A 231 7.02 25.25 -6.28
C ASN A 231 7.02 24.67 -7.70
N ASN A 232 7.89 23.70 -7.99
CA ASN A 232 7.54 22.61 -8.91
C ASN A 232 8.41 21.39 -8.60
N LEU A 233 8.01 20.59 -7.60
CA LEU A 233 8.51 19.21 -7.51
C LEU A 233 8.08 18.50 -8.80
N VAL A 234 9.00 18.42 -9.75
CA VAL A 234 8.81 17.67 -11.00
C VAL A 234 8.46 16.24 -10.59
N ARG A 235 7.20 15.86 -10.82
CA ARG A 235 6.69 14.54 -10.48
C ARG A 235 7.55 13.49 -11.18
N PRO A 236 8.29 12.63 -10.46
CA PRO A 236 9.03 11.57 -11.11
C PRO A 236 8.02 10.63 -11.81
N PRO A 237 8.25 10.27 -13.09
CA PRO A 237 7.35 9.41 -13.84
C PRO A 237 7.25 8.07 -13.12
N SER A 238 6.02 7.57 -12.94
CA SER A 238 5.78 6.37 -12.14
C SER A 238 6.42 5.14 -12.78
N LEU A 239 6.80 4.15 -11.97
CA LEU A 239 7.40 2.91 -12.50
C LEU A 239 6.48 2.19 -13.49
N VAL A 240 5.17 2.28 -13.28
CA VAL A 240 4.17 1.63 -14.13
C VAL A 240 4.04 2.34 -15.49
N GLU A 241 4.17 3.67 -15.54
CA GLU A 241 4.15 4.45 -16.79
C GLU A 241 5.37 4.20 -17.67
N ARG A 242 6.50 3.78 -17.08
CA ARG A 242 7.73 3.45 -17.81
C ARG A 242 7.68 2.06 -18.47
N LEU A 243 6.69 1.23 -18.15
CA LEU A 243 6.57 -0.12 -18.71
C LEU A 243 6.04 -0.10 -20.16
N PRO A 244 6.45 -1.06 -21.00
CA PRO A 244 5.95 -1.16 -22.36
C PRO A 244 4.44 -1.43 -22.36
N ARG A 245 3.75 -0.85 -23.36
CA ARG A 245 2.32 -1.06 -23.55
C ARG A 245 2.03 -2.53 -23.87
N LEU A 246 1.00 -3.08 -23.22
CA LEU A 246 0.53 -4.45 -23.47
C LEU A 246 -0.24 -4.50 -24.79
N GLY A 247 0.16 -5.39 -25.70
CA GLY A 247 -0.44 -5.59 -27.02
C GLY A 247 -0.45 -7.07 -27.41
N GLY A 248 -1.28 -7.42 -28.40
CA GLY A 248 -1.32 -8.79 -28.96
C GLY A 248 -1.99 -9.87 -28.11
N CYS A 249 -2.63 -9.52 -26.99
CA CYS A 249 -3.36 -10.44 -26.11
C CYS A 249 -4.86 -10.07 -26.00
N SER A 250 -5.69 -10.99 -25.47
CA SER A 250 -7.09 -10.69 -25.14
C SER A 250 -7.21 -9.62 -24.05
N GLU A 251 -8.34 -8.92 -23.99
CA GLU A 251 -8.56 -7.86 -23.00
C GLU A 251 -8.46 -8.36 -21.56
N ASP A 252 -8.92 -9.60 -21.30
CA ASP A 252 -8.82 -10.23 -19.98
C ASP A 252 -7.36 -10.46 -19.58
N VAL A 253 -6.51 -10.91 -20.50
CA VAL A 253 -5.08 -11.10 -20.24
C VAL A 253 -4.37 -9.76 -20.03
N ILE A 254 -4.73 -8.73 -20.81
CA ILE A 254 -4.21 -7.37 -20.59
C ILE A 254 -4.61 -6.86 -19.21
N SER A 255 -5.88 -7.04 -18.81
CA SER A 255 -6.36 -6.69 -17.47
C SER A 255 -5.56 -7.41 -16.38
N LEU A 256 -5.35 -8.71 -16.52
CA LEU A 256 -4.58 -9.53 -15.57
C LEU A 256 -3.14 -9.05 -15.44
N LEU A 257 -2.43 -8.85 -16.55
CA LEU A 257 -1.05 -8.39 -16.55
C LEU A 257 -0.91 -6.97 -15.98
N SER A 258 -1.83 -6.06 -16.34
CA SER A 258 -1.91 -4.72 -15.74
C SER A 258 -2.13 -4.77 -14.23
N PHE A 259 -2.99 -5.68 -13.75
CA PHE A 259 -3.21 -5.89 -12.32
C PHE A 259 -1.94 -6.39 -11.61
N LEU A 260 -1.26 -7.38 -12.19
CA LEU A 260 -0.02 -7.92 -11.62
C LEU A 260 1.11 -6.88 -11.59
N ARG A 261 1.21 -6.01 -12.61
CA ARG A 261 2.17 -4.89 -12.62
C ARG A 261 1.96 -3.89 -11.49
N VAL A 262 0.71 -3.70 -11.05
CA VAL A 262 0.40 -2.81 -9.91
C VAL A 262 0.65 -3.55 -8.59
N LEU A 263 0.21 -4.80 -8.50
CA LEU A 263 0.20 -5.54 -7.25
C LEU A 263 1.59 -6.07 -6.86
N MET A 264 2.36 -6.58 -7.82
CA MET A 264 3.65 -7.23 -7.59
C MET A 264 4.80 -6.33 -8.01
N PRO A 265 6.00 -6.49 -7.43
CA PRO A 265 7.19 -5.76 -7.89
C PRO A 265 7.50 -6.04 -9.35
N VAL A 266 7.72 -4.98 -10.13
CA VAL A 266 8.11 -5.05 -11.53
C VAL A 266 9.55 -4.58 -11.67
N ASP A 267 10.33 -5.29 -12.47
CA ASP A 267 11.72 -4.93 -12.73
C ASP A 267 11.79 -4.06 -14.00
N TYR A 268 12.36 -2.86 -13.94
CA TYR A 268 12.54 -1.99 -15.10
C TYR A 268 14.00 -1.61 -15.31
N LEU A 269 14.34 -1.25 -16.54
CA LEU A 269 15.65 -0.73 -16.90
C LEU A 269 15.61 0.79 -16.80
N ASP A 270 16.52 1.37 -16.04
CA ASP A 270 16.74 2.82 -16.02
C ASP A 270 17.39 3.29 -17.33
N GLU A 271 17.43 4.61 -17.54
CA GLU A 271 18.10 5.23 -18.70
C GLU A 271 19.58 4.84 -18.80
N ASP A 272 20.22 4.56 -17.67
CA ASP A 272 21.60 4.07 -17.56
C ASP A 272 21.75 2.55 -17.84
N GLY A 273 20.68 1.87 -18.27
CA GLY A 273 20.66 0.42 -18.49
C GLY A 273 20.77 -0.41 -17.21
N ARG A 274 20.62 0.23 -16.04
CA ARG A 274 20.63 -0.44 -14.73
C ARG A 274 19.26 -1.05 -14.47
N MET A 275 19.24 -2.33 -14.10
CA MET A 275 18.03 -2.99 -13.63
C MET A 275 17.66 -2.43 -12.26
N ILE A 276 16.61 -1.60 -12.21
CA ILE A 276 15.98 -1.18 -10.97
C ILE A 276 14.85 -2.18 -10.71
N GLY A 277 15.18 -3.20 -9.92
CA GLY A 277 14.28 -4.31 -9.60
C GLY A 277 14.18 -4.56 -8.09
N ARG A 278 12.93 -4.54 -7.61
CA ARG A 278 12.36 -4.98 -6.31
C ARG A 278 12.78 -4.17 -5.07
N SER A 279 11.87 -3.80 -4.16
CA SER A 279 10.55 -4.32 -3.84
C SER A 279 9.67 -3.15 -3.40
N ALA A 280 8.46 -3.02 -3.91
CA ALA A 280 7.48 -2.04 -3.44
C ALA A 280 6.13 -2.16 -4.17
N GLY A 281 5.74 -3.33 -4.69
CA GLY A 281 4.41 -3.44 -5.31
C GLY A 281 3.30 -3.07 -4.32
N TYR A 282 2.14 -2.66 -4.82
CA TYR A 282 1.00 -2.35 -3.94
C TYR A 282 0.65 -3.54 -3.02
N GLY A 283 0.92 -4.78 -3.42
CA GLY A 283 0.72 -5.97 -2.60
C GLY A 283 1.53 -5.96 -1.28
N VAL A 284 2.75 -5.42 -1.29
CA VAL A 284 3.57 -5.30 -0.07
C VAL A 284 3.00 -4.24 0.87
N TRP A 285 2.62 -3.09 0.31
CA TRP A 285 1.97 -2.01 1.05
C TRP A 285 0.62 -2.43 1.64
N LEU A 286 -0.20 -3.13 0.85
CA LEU A 286 -1.47 -3.70 1.28
C LEU A 286 -1.25 -4.71 2.41
N TYR A 287 -0.30 -5.64 2.26
CA TYR A 287 0.00 -6.61 3.31
C TYR A 287 0.45 -5.94 4.61
N ALA A 288 1.31 -4.92 4.53
CA ALA A 288 1.73 -4.13 5.68
C ALA A 288 0.53 -3.40 6.33
N CYS A 289 -0.31 -2.73 5.54
CA CYS A 289 -1.52 -2.10 6.04
C CYS A 289 -2.46 -3.11 6.73
N LEU A 290 -2.66 -4.30 6.15
CA LEU A 290 -3.48 -5.37 6.73
C LEU A 290 -2.92 -5.90 8.06
N THR A 291 -1.61 -5.77 8.31
CA THR A 291 -1.02 -6.10 9.63
C THR A 291 -1.25 -5.01 10.68
N ALA A 292 -1.43 -3.77 10.25
CA ALA A 292 -1.43 -2.61 11.14
C ALA A 292 -2.81 -1.97 11.35
N VAL A 293 -3.74 -2.16 10.41
CA VAL A 293 -5.07 -1.55 10.44
C VAL A 293 -5.96 -2.19 11.49
N ASP A 294 -6.68 -1.33 12.22
CA ASP A 294 -7.68 -1.75 13.18
C ASP A 294 -8.98 -2.17 12.50
N THR A 295 -9.75 -3.01 13.18
CA THR A 295 -11.08 -3.46 12.74
C THR A 295 -12.11 -3.03 13.78
N PRO A 296 -13.35 -2.67 13.40
CA PRO A 296 -13.93 -2.73 12.05
C PRO A 296 -13.52 -1.56 11.13
N PHE A 297 -13.67 -1.75 9.82
CA PHE A 297 -13.49 -0.68 8.83
C PHE A 297 -14.68 0.29 8.83
N ASP A 298 -14.42 1.54 8.46
CA ASP A 298 -15.48 2.47 8.07
C ASP A 298 -16.18 1.99 6.77
N PRO A 299 -17.44 2.41 6.53
CA PRO A 299 -18.22 1.91 5.39
C PRO A 299 -17.60 2.17 4.01
N ASP A 300 -16.83 3.26 3.86
CA ASP A 300 -16.24 3.62 2.57
C ASP A 300 -14.98 2.80 2.29
N LEU A 301 -14.13 2.61 3.29
CA LEU A 301 -13.02 1.67 3.21
C LEU A 301 -13.52 0.24 3.00
N ASP A 302 -14.56 -0.20 3.71
CA ASP A 302 -15.12 -1.54 3.56
C ASP A 302 -15.57 -1.82 2.11
N ARG A 303 -16.26 -0.86 1.49
CA ARG A 303 -16.66 -0.94 0.07
C ARG A 303 -15.46 -1.05 -0.86
N LEU A 304 -14.43 -0.23 -0.67
CA LEU A 304 -13.20 -0.25 -1.48
C LEU A 304 -12.45 -1.57 -1.36
N VAL A 305 -12.31 -2.08 -0.13
CA VAL A 305 -11.62 -3.35 0.12
C VAL A 305 -12.43 -4.52 -0.46
N HIS A 306 -13.77 -4.47 -0.40
CA HIS A 306 -14.62 -5.44 -1.07
C HIS A 306 -14.48 -5.41 -2.61
N GLU A 307 -14.41 -4.23 -3.22
CA GLU A 307 -14.15 -4.09 -4.66
C GLU A 307 -12.79 -4.68 -5.03
N PHE A 308 -11.77 -4.37 -4.22
CA PHE A 308 -10.43 -4.92 -4.39
C PHE A 308 -10.40 -6.46 -4.23
N PHE A 309 -11.10 -7.00 -3.23
CA PHE A 309 -11.24 -8.44 -3.01
C PHE A 309 -11.88 -9.15 -4.22
N ARG A 310 -12.97 -8.58 -4.75
CA ARG A 310 -13.62 -9.08 -5.98
C ARG A 310 -12.68 -9.05 -7.17
N THR A 311 -11.91 -7.97 -7.31
CA THR A 311 -10.92 -7.82 -8.38
C THR A 311 -9.83 -8.89 -8.28
N CYS A 312 -9.32 -9.18 -7.07
CA CYS A 312 -8.34 -10.25 -6.86
C CYS A 312 -8.90 -11.63 -7.28
N CYS A 313 -10.14 -11.95 -6.89
CA CYS A 313 -10.80 -13.20 -7.27
C CYS A 313 -11.00 -13.28 -8.79
N LEU A 314 -11.45 -12.19 -9.42
CA LEU A 314 -11.62 -12.11 -10.87
C LEU A 314 -10.30 -12.36 -11.61
N GLN A 315 -9.20 -11.72 -11.19
CA GLN A 315 -7.90 -11.91 -11.86
C GLN A 315 -7.37 -13.33 -11.69
N LEU A 316 -7.55 -13.94 -10.52
CA LEU A 316 -7.17 -15.34 -10.30
C LEU A 316 -7.99 -16.30 -11.18
N ARG A 317 -9.28 -15.99 -11.40
CA ARG A 317 -10.12 -16.74 -12.32
C ARG A 317 -9.65 -16.62 -13.77
N VAL A 318 -9.39 -15.40 -14.24
CA VAL A 318 -8.84 -15.15 -15.58
C VAL A 318 -7.52 -15.91 -15.78
N LEU A 319 -6.66 -15.92 -14.76
CA LEU A 319 -5.42 -16.70 -14.78
C LEU A 319 -5.70 -18.21 -14.88
N GLY A 320 -6.66 -18.74 -14.13
CA GLY A 320 -7.06 -20.14 -14.21
C GLY A 320 -7.66 -20.51 -15.58
N GLU A 321 -8.53 -19.67 -16.12
CA GLU A 321 -9.16 -19.86 -17.43
C GLU A 321 -8.14 -19.83 -18.57
N ALA A 322 -7.19 -18.89 -18.55
CA ALA A 322 -6.12 -18.80 -19.55
C ALA A 322 -5.25 -20.06 -19.63
N HIS A 323 -5.16 -20.82 -18.53
CA HIS A 323 -4.41 -22.07 -18.44
C HIS A 323 -5.30 -23.32 -18.38
N ASN A 324 -6.61 -23.20 -18.66
CA ASN A 324 -7.58 -24.29 -18.61
C ASN A 324 -7.60 -25.06 -17.26
N VAL A 325 -7.36 -24.38 -16.15
CA VAL A 325 -7.42 -24.95 -14.81
C VAL A 325 -8.87 -24.96 -14.30
N ARG A 326 -9.45 -26.16 -14.19
CA ARG A 326 -10.81 -26.40 -13.71
C ARG A 326 -10.87 -27.73 -12.92
N GLY A 327 -11.84 -27.84 -12.03
CA GLY A 327 -12.19 -29.09 -11.35
C GLY A 327 -12.05 -29.05 -9.83
N ASP A 328 -12.14 -30.21 -9.20
CA ASP A 328 -12.28 -30.28 -7.73
C ASP A 328 -10.93 -30.32 -6.98
N ASP A 329 -9.81 -30.49 -7.67
CA ASP A 329 -8.47 -30.61 -7.07
C ASP A 329 -7.94 -29.23 -6.62
N ARG A 330 -8.16 -28.89 -5.36
CA ARG A 330 -7.76 -27.60 -4.79
C ARG A 330 -6.29 -27.29 -4.99
N GLY A 331 -6.01 -26.03 -5.36
CA GLY A 331 -4.65 -25.57 -5.58
C GLY A 331 -3.96 -26.17 -6.82
N ALA A 332 -4.70 -26.86 -7.70
CA ALA A 332 -4.17 -27.35 -8.97
C ALA A 332 -3.56 -26.24 -9.83
N ILE A 333 -4.04 -25.00 -9.70
CA ILE A 333 -3.44 -23.83 -10.36
C ILE A 333 -1.95 -23.68 -10.08
N LEU A 334 -1.47 -24.07 -8.89
CA LEU A 334 -0.05 -23.98 -8.52
C LEU A 334 0.84 -24.99 -9.25
N LYS A 335 0.27 -26.04 -9.85
CA LYS A 335 1.00 -27.06 -10.62
C LYS A 335 1.33 -26.60 -12.04
N VAL A 336 0.61 -25.60 -12.54
CA VAL A 336 0.77 -25.07 -13.90
C VAL A 336 1.96 -24.13 -14.01
N PHE A 337 2.26 -23.37 -12.95
CA PHE A 337 3.29 -22.34 -12.99
C PHE A 337 4.64 -22.84 -12.45
N PRO A 338 5.76 -22.53 -13.13
CA PRO A 338 7.09 -22.85 -12.63
C PRO A 338 7.45 -21.99 -11.41
N SER A 339 8.39 -22.46 -10.59
CA SER A 339 8.94 -21.67 -9.48
C SER A 339 10.02 -20.73 -9.99
N ARG A 340 10.05 -19.51 -9.46
CA ARG A 340 11.11 -18.52 -9.76
C ARG A 340 12.51 -18.96 -9.28
N LYS A 341 12.62 -20.01 -8.45
CA LYS A 341 13.92 -20.56 -7.99
C LYS A 341 14.65 -21.35 -9.06
N ASP A 342 13.93 -21.86 -10.04
CA ASP A 342 14.47 -22.79 -11.04
C ASP A 342 15.04 -22.05 -12.27
N ASP A 343 14.69 -20.76 -12.42
CA ASP A 343 15.14 -19.88 -13.50
C ASP A 343 16.24 -18.90 -13.02
N PRO A 344 17.16 -18.46 -13.91
CA PRO A 344 18.01 -17.31 -13.63
C PRO A 344 17.15 -16.07 -13.32
N PRO A 345 17.69 -15.03 -12.66
CA PRO A 345 16.94 -13.82 -12.33
C PRO A 345 16.49 -13.09 -13.60
N GLN A 346 15.37 -13.51 -14.16
CA GLN A 346 14.71 -12.85 -15.27
C GLN A 346 13.88 -11.69 -14.73
N SER A 347 13.97 -10.55 -15.44
CA SER A 347 13.18 -9.36 -15.18
C SER A 347 11.70 -9.72 -15.23
N SER A 348 11.00 -9.57 -14.10
CA SER A 348 9.55 -9.78 -14.05
C SER A 348 8.88 -8.48 -14.48
N GLN A 349 8.50 -8.40 -15.76
CA GLN A 349 7.85 -7.22 -16.35
C GLN A 349 6.35 -7.41 -16.61
N TYR A 350 5.86 -8.66 -16.50
CA TYR A 350 4.49 -9.05 -16.82
C TYR A 350 4.07 -8.56 -18.21
N ASN A 351 4.96 -8.76 -19.20
CA ASN A 351 4.71 -8.50 -20.60
C ASN A 351 3.90 -9.63 -21.23
N SER A 352 4.02 -10.84 -20.69
CA SER A 352 3.33 -12.04 -21.16
C SER A 352 2.83 -12.89 -19.99
N LEU A 353 1.87 -13.80 -20.24
CA LEU A 353 1.49 -14.82 -19.25
C LEU A 353 2.66 -15.73 -18.87
N GLY A 354 3.63 -15.87 -19.77
CA GLY A 354 4.87 -16.61 -19.51
C GLY A 354 5.75 -15.96 -18.45
N ASP A 355 5.48 -14.74 -18.01
CA ASP A 355 6.22 -14.06 -16.93
C ASP A 355 5.65 -14.41 -15.55
N VAL A 356 4.42 -14.93 -15.49
CA VAL A 356 3.75 -15.30 -14.24
C VAL A 356 4.42 -16.54 -13.65
N ARG A 357 4.71 -16.48 -12.35
CA ARG A 357 5.33 -17.59 -11.60
C ARG A 357 4.44 -18.04 -10.46
N LYS A 358 4.76 -19.21 -9.92
CA LYS A 358 4.05 -19.81 -8.79
C LYS A 358 3.96 -18.87 -7.59
N GLU A 359 5.01 -18.09 -7.33
CA GLU A 359 5.07 -17.13 -6.22
C GLU A 359 4.06 -15.98 -6.37
N ASP A 360 3.76 -15.56 -7.60
CA ASP A 360 2.77 -14.49 -7.85
C ASP A 360 1.35 -14.98 -7.52
N VAL A 361 1.04 -16.25 -7.84
CA VAL A 361 -0.23 -16.90 -7.46
C VAL A 361 -0.35 -17.03 -5.94
N LEU A 362 0.72 -17.46 -5.26
CA LEU A 362 0.75 -17.56 -3.81
C LEU A 362 0.56 -16.20 -3.13
N ALA A 363 1.14 -15.13 -3.68
CA ALA A 363 0.94 -13.79 -3.17
C ALA A 363 -0.52 -13.32 -3.32
N LEU A 364 -1.17 -13.58 -4.47
CA LEU A 364 -2.61 -13.35 -4.64
C LEU A 364 -3.44 -14.16 -3.62
N HIS A 365 -3.16 -15.46 -3.49
CA HIS A 365 -3.82 -16.33 -2.52
C HIS A 365 -3.69 -15.80 -1.11
N THR A 366 -2.53 -15.25 -0.74
CA THR A 366 -2.30 -14.67 0.58
C THR A 366 -3.22 -13.49 0.85
N ILE A 367 -3.31 -12.54 -0.08
CA ILE A 367 -4.20 -11.37 0.04
C ILE A 367 -5.66 -11.83 0.13
N ILE A 368 -6.09 -12.73 -0.76
CA ILE A 368 -7.45 -13.28 -0.79
C ILE A 368 -7.78 -13.96 0.53
N VAL A 369 -6.91 -14.83 1.04
CA VAL A 369 -7.12 -15.56 2.31
C VAL A 369 -7.24 -14.59 3.49
N VAL A 370 -6.35 -13.61 3.58
CA VAL A 370 -6.36 -12.61 4.65
C VAL A 370 -7.68 -11.84 4.63
N LEU A 371 -8.06 -11.28 3.48
CA LEU A 371 -9.31 -10.54 3.32
C LEU A 371 -10.55 -11.40 3.60
N ALA A 372 -10.55 -12.64 3.12
CA ALA A 372 -11.68 -13.54 3.26
C ALA A 372 -11.88 -14.08 4.68
N LYS A 373 -10.82 -14.56 5.35
CA LYS A 373 -10.91 -15.23 6.65
C LYS A 373 -10.69 -14.30 7.83
N LEU A 374 -9.76 -13.33 7.74
CA LEU A 374 -9.46 -12.44 8.86
C LEU A 374 -10.38 -11.23 8.87
N PHE A 375 -10.62 -10.62 7.71
CA PHE A 375 -11.52 -9.47 7.57
C PHE A 375 -12.95 -9.85 7.21
N ARG A 376 -13.26 -11.15 7.13
CA ARG A 376 -14.61 -11.71 6.91
C ARG A 376 -15.32 -11.22 5.64
N LEU A 377 -14.56 -10.82 4.62
CA LEU A 377 -15.11 -10.30 3.36
C LEU A 377 -15.66 -11.40 2.43
N ASN A 378 -15.61 -12.66 2.84
CA ASN A 378 -16.15 -13.79 2.07
C ASN A 378 -17.65 -14.05 2.34
N GLY A 379 -18.43 -13.03 2.72
CA GLY A 379 -19.87 -13.17 2.95
C GLY A 379 -20.64 -13.73 1.73
N ASN A 380 -20.14 -13.43 0.53
CA ASN A 380 -20.71 -13.90 -0.73
C ASN A 380 -20.20 -15.28 -1.19
N ARG A 381 -19.36 -15.96 -0.39
CA ARG A 381 -18.76 -17.27 -0.71
C ARG A 381 -18.05 -17.31 -2.07
N LEU A 382 -17.37 -16.21 -2.42
CA LEU A 382 -16.61 -16.09 -3.68
C LEU A 382 -15.42 -17.04 -3.71
N VAL A 383 -14.93 -17.43 -2.54
CA VAL A 383 -13.84 -18.41 -2.42
C VAL A 383 -14.35 -19.60 -1.62
N PRO A 384 -14.21 -20.83 -2.13
CA PRO A 384 -14.51 -22.03 -1.35
C PRO A 384 -13.40 -22.22 -0.32
N LEU A 385 -13.48 -21.61 0.86
CA LEU A 385 -12.44 -21.65 1.93
C LEU A 385 -12.83 -22.43 3.16
#